data_AF-A0A9X3F3X4-F1
#
_entry.id   AF-A0A9X3F3X4-F1
#
_cell.length_a   1.000
_cell.length_b   1.000
_cell.length_c   1.000
_cell.angle_alpha   90.00
_cell.angle_beta   90.00
_cell.angle_gamma   90.00
#
_symmetry.space_group_name_H-M   'P 1'
#
loop_
_entity.id
_entity.type
_entity.pdbx_description
1 polymer ?
#
loop_
_entity_poly.entity_id
_entity_poly.type
_entity_poly.pdbx_seq_one_letter_code
_entity_poly.pdbx_strand_id
1 'polypeptide(L)'
;MNNILCTVSMLLGLFGQISAQIDTNVPIPTPAQPEWQNAELAALICWDLHVFDGEFYMQKEARITPVEDYNIFNPQKYDMDQWIKALKDGGFKNAILL
;
A
#
# COMPACT_ATOMS: atom_id res chain seq x y z
N MET A 1 -17.35 5.25 58.14
CA MET A 1 -15.89 5.22 57.92
C MET A 1 -15.51 4.36 56.72
N ASN A 2 -16.08 3.15 56.58
CA ASN A 2 -15.77 2.23 55.47
C ASN A 2 -16.12 2.76 54.07
N ASN A 3 -17.26 3.44 53.89
CA ASN A 3 -17.67 3.91 52.56
C ASN A 3 -16.72 4.99 52.01
N ILE A 4 -16.26 5.92 52.86
CA ILE A 4 -15.33 6.99 52.47
C ILE A 4 -13.97 6.39 52.07
N LEU A 5 -13.49 5.38 52.81
CA LEU A 5 -12.25 4.69 52.49
C LEU A 5 -12.34 3.97 51.14
N CYS A 6 -13.46 3.30 50.85
CA CYS A 6 -13.70 2.67 49.55
C CYS A 6 -13.78 3.69 48.39
N THR A 7 -14.40 4.85 48.60
CA THR A 7 -14.48 5.89 47.57
C THR A 7 -13.10 6.49 47.26
N VAL A 8 -12.28 6.71 48.28
CA VAL A 8 -10.90 7.21 48.12
C VAL A 8 -10.01 6.16 47.41
N SER A 9 -10.16 4.88 47.75
CA SER A 9 -9.43 3.80 47.06
C SER A 9 -9.84 3.64 45.59
N MET A 10 -11.13 3.79 45.26
CA MET A 10 -11.60 3.78 43.86
C MET A 10 -11.07 4.97 43.07
N LEU A 11 -11.07 6.17 43.66
CA LEU A 11 -10.52 7.38 43.04
C LEU A 11 -9.01 7.24 42.77
N LEU A 12 -8.23 6.75 43.74
CA LEU A 12 -6.79 6.50 43.57
C LEU A 12 -6.50 5.46 42.48
N GLY A 13 -7.32 4.39 42.39
CA GLY A 13 -7.22 3.40 41.32
C GLY A 13 -7.49 3.97 39.93
N LEU A 14 -8.47 4.88 39.81
CA LEU A 14 -8.80 5.58 38.56
C LEU A 14 -7.69 6.55 38.13
N PHE A 15 -7.05 7.28 39.05
CA PHE A 15 -5.93 8.16 38.74
C PHE A 15 -4.65 7.40 38.37
N GLY A 16 -4.40 6.23 38.98
CA GLY A 16 -3.22 5.41 38.68
C GLY A 16 -3.20 4.79 37.27
N GLN A 17 -4.37 4.59 36.66
CA GLN A 17 -4.48 4.02 35.30
C GLN A 17 -4.13 5.01 34.19
N ILE A 18 -4.25 6.33 34.42
CA ILE A 18 -3.97 7.36 33.41
C ILE A 18 -2.47 7.41 33.06
N SER A 19 -1.60 7.14 34.04
CA SER A 19 -0.13 7.21 33.84
C SER A 19 0.49 5.94 33.27
N ALA A 20 -0.26 4.83 33.20
CA ALA A 20 0.28 3.51 32.82
C ALA A 20 0.25 3.21 31.31
N GLN A 21 -0.29 4.11 30.49
CA GLN A 21 -0.59 3.82 29.08
C GLN A 21 0.07 4.76 28.06
N ILE A 22 1.11 5.49 28.45
CA ILE A 22 1.90 6.31 27.52
C ILE A 22 3.21 5.58 27.21
N ASP A 23 3.17 4.61 26.30
CA ASP A 23 4.38 4.11 25.66
C ASP A 23 4.83 5.13 24.62
N THR A 24 5.90 5.87 24.92
CA THR A 24 6.47 6.89 24.02
C THR A 24 7.36 6.29 22.93
N ASN A 25 7.60 4.97 22.92
CA ASN A 25 8.39 4.28 21.89
C ASN A 25 7.55 3.85 20.69
N VAL A 26 6.65 4.71 20.22
CA VAL A 26 5.91 4.45 18.97
C VAL A 26 6.81 4.83 17.79
N PRO A 27 7.05 3.94 16.81
CA PRO A 27 7.78 4.28 15.60
C PRO A 27 7.10 5.45 14.86
N ILE A 28 7.87 6.49 14.56
CA ILE A 28 7.41 7.62 13.74
C ILE A 28 7.89 7.45 12.28
N PRO A 29 7.16 8.01 11.30
CA PRO A 29 7.56 7.94 9.92
C PRO A 29 8.93 8.57 9.65
N THR A 30 9.75 7.94 8.81
CA THR A 30 10.94 8.55 8.19
C THR A 30 10.51 9.71 7.27
N PRO A 31 11.42 10.63 6.90
CA PRO A 31 11.06 11.79 6.08
C PRO A 31 10.39 11.46 4.73
N ALA A 32 10.67 10.28 4.13
CA ALA A 32 10.08 9.87 2.85
C ALA A 32 8.70 9.19 3.00
N GLN A 33 8.37 8.65 4.17
CA GLN A 33 7.13 7.91 4.38
C GLN A 33 5.87 8.80 4.33
N PRO A 34 5.86 10.06 4.81
CA PRO A 34 4.74 10.96 4.61
C PRO A 34 4.44 11.23 3.14
N GLU A 35 5.43 11.32 2.25
CA GLU A 35 5.20 11.51 0.81
C GLU A 35 4.43 10.33 0.22
N TRP A 36 4.87 9.10 0.52
CA TRP A 36 4.16 7.88 0.12
C TRP A 36 2.75 7.81 0.71
N GLN A 37 2.61 8.12 2.02
CA GLN A 37 1.33 8.08 2.69
C GLN A 37 0.35 9.12 2.14
N ASN A 38 0.83 10.34 1.84
CA ASN A 38 0.04 11.43 1.29
C ASN A 38 -0.25 11.28 -0.21
N ALA A 39 0.40 10.34 -0.90
CA ALA A 39 0.06 10.02 -2.27
C ALA A 39 -1.34 9.39 -2.37
N GLU A 40 -1.78 8.68 -1.34
CA GLU A 40 -3.07 7.98 -1.18
C GLU A 40 -3.34 6.87 -2.21
N LEU A 41 -3.22 7.19 -3.51
CA LEU A 41 -3.43 6.30 -4.64
C LEU A 41 -2.16 6.19 -5.49
N ALA A 42 -1.68 4.95 -5.66
CA ALA A 42 -0.61 4.57 -6.57
C ALA A 42 -1.10 3.49 -7.54
N ALA A 43 -0.71 3.60 -8.80
CA ALA A 43 -1.05 2.63 -9.83
C ALA A 43 0.10 1.66 -10.06
N LEU A 44 -0.21 0.38 -10.23
CA LEU A 44 0.71 -0.65 -10.70
C LEU A 44 0.35 -1.00 -12.14
N ILE A 45 1.29 -0.83 -13.06
CA ILE A 45 1.15 -1.16 -14.46
C ILE A 45 1.94 -2.45 -14.69
N CYS A 46 1.23 -3.57 -14.86
CA CYS A 46 1.84 -4.87 -15.15
C CYS A 46 1.88 -5.07 -16.66
N TRP A 47 3.07 -5.01 -17.27
CA TRP A 47 3.22 -5.11 -18.71
C TRP A 47 4.40 -6.00 -19.11
N ASP A 48 4.10 -7.27 -19.35
CA ASP A 48 5.07 -8.31 -19.70
C ASP A 48 4.69 -8.98 -21.05
N LEU A 49 5.55 -9.88 -21.54
CA LEU A 49 5.40 -10.62 -22.79
C LEU A 49 4.05 -11.31 -22.93
N HIS A 50 3.51 -11.86 -21.84
CA HIS A 50 2.22 -12.55 -21.81
C HIS A 50 1.03 -11.65 -22.18
N VAL A 51 1.19 -10.31 -22.19
CA VAL A 51 0.13 -9.39 -22.63
C VAL A 51 -0.08 -9.50 -24.15
N PHE A 52 0.88 -10.07 -24.86
CA PHE A 52 0.93 -10.16 -26.32
C PHE A 52 0.67 -11.57 -26.86
N ASP A 53 0.49 -12.58 -25.99
CA ASP A 53 0.29 -13.97 -26.42
C ASP A 53 -1.17 -14.29 -26.85
N GLY A 54 -2.12 -13.42 -26.52
CA GLY A 54 -3.53 -13.55 -26.89
C GLY A 54 -4.36 -14.45 -25.96
N GLU A 55 -3.76 -14.95 -24.88
CA GLU A 55 -4.38 -15.86 -23.92
C GLU A 55 -4.69 -15.16 -22.58
N PHE A 56 -5.51 -15.82 -21.75
CA PHE A 56 -5.72 -15.34 -20.38
C PHE A 56 -4.50 -15.61 -19.51
N TYR A 57 -4.10 -14.62 -18.71
CA TYR A 57 -2.99 -14.79 -17.78
C TYR A 57 -3.27 -15.90 -16.76
N MET A 58 -2.38 -16.89 -16.76
CA MET A 58 -2.36 -18.01 -15.83
C MET A 58 -1.04 -18.00 -15.06
N GLN A 59 -1.07 -17.50 -13.83
CA GLN A 59 0.15 -17.23 -13.04
C GLN A 59 1.02 -18.46 -12.82
N LYS A 60 0.42 -19.62 -12.55
CA LYS A 60 1.16 -20.85 -12.23
C LYS A 60 1.99 -21.29 -13.45
N GLU A 61 1.40 -21.22 -14.63
CA GLU A 61 1.97 -21.60 -15.90
C GLU A 61 3.03 -20.58 -16.33
N ALA A 62 2.71 -19.28 -16.29
CA ALA A 62 3.64 -18.20 -16.68
C ALA A 62 4.93 -18.17 -15.84
N ARG A 63 4.92 -18.70 -14.62
CA ARG A 63 6.11 -18.74 -13.74
C ARG A 63 7.05 -19.92 -14.00
N ILE A 64 6.59 -20.97 -14.67
CA ILE A 64 7.36 -22.20 -14.88
C ILE A 64 7.55 -22.56 -16.35
N THR A 65 6.77 -21.95 -17.23
CA THR A 65 6.84 -22.14 -18.68
C THR A 65 7.42 -20.88 -19.30
N PRO A 66 8.61 -20.96 -19.91
CA PRO A 66 9.18 -19.85 -20.66
C PRO A 66 8.30 -19.43 -21.84
N VAL A 67 8.32 -18.14 -22.18
CA VAL A 67 7.68 -17.64 -23.40
C VAL A 67 8.40 -18.22 -24.62
N GLU A 68 7.63 -18.74 -25.58
CA GLU A 68 8.19 -19.43 -26.75
C GLU A 68 8.85 -18.46 -27.74
N ASP A 69 8.18 -17.34 -28.05
CA ASP A 69 8.67 -16.29 -28.93
C ASP A 69 8.59 -14.93 -28.24
N TYR A 70 9.75 -14.32 -27.96
CA TYR A 70 9.84 -13.02 -27.32
C TYR A 70 9.53 -11.86 -28.29
N ASN A 71 9.56 -12.10 -29.60
CA ASN A 71 9.27 -11.08 -30.61
C ASN A 71 7.78 -10.72 -30.69
N ILE A 72 6.91 -11.47 -29.99
CA ILE A 72 5.50 -11.10 -29.81
C ILE A 72 5.36 -9.74 -29.12
N PHE A 73 6.36 -9.31 -28.35
CA PHE A 73 6.42 -7.96 -27.78
C PHE A 73 6.67 -6.93 -28.88
N ASN A 74 5.59 -6.45 -29.49
CA ASN A 74 5.65 -5.51 -30.60
C ASN A 74 4.48 -4.51 -30.57
N PRO A 75 4.41 -3.63 -29.56
CA PRO A 75 3.29 -2.70 -29.40
C PRO A 75 3.29 -1.62 -30.49
N GLN A 76 2.39 -1.74 -31.47
CA GLN A 76 2.32 -0.84 -32.64
C GLN A 76 1.84 0.59 -32.30
N LYS A 77 1.17 0.78 -31.17
CA LYS A 77 0.57 2.04 -30.74
C LYS A 77 0.94 2.38 -29.29
N TYR A 78 2.18 2.08 -28.92
CA TYR A 78 2.68 2.38 -27.59
C TYR A 78 2.65 3.90 -27.33
N ASP A 79 1.98 4.30 -26.25
CA ASP A 79 1.86 5.69 -25.81
C ASP A 79 1.75 5.72 -24.28
N MET A 80 2.87 5.98 -23.62
CA MET A 80 2.93 6.08 -22.15
C MET A 80 2.28 7.37 -21.64
N ASP A 81 2.24 8.44 -22.44
CA ASP A 81 1.58 9.68 -22.05
C ASP A 81 0.07 9.45 -21.92
N GLN A 82 -0.52 8.61 -22.79
CA GLN A 82 -1.90 8.19 -22.66
C GLN A 82 -2.16 7.45 -21.34
N TRP A 83 -1.23 6.60 -20.88
CA TRP A 83 -1.35 5.86 -19.62
C TRP A 83 -1.28 6.81 -18.43
N ILE A 84 -0.25 7.65 -18.39
CA ILE A 84 -0.06 8.62 -17.30
C ILE A 84 -1.24 9.59 -17.26
N LYS A 85 -1.77 10.02 -18.41
CA LYS A 85 -2.97 10.84 -18.47
C LYS A 85 -4.17 10.13 -17.84
N ALA A 86 -4.44 8.88 -18.22
CA ALA A 86 -5.56 8.12 -17.67
C ALA A 86 -5.42 7.93 -16.14
N LEU A 87 -4.21 7.65 -15.65
CA LEU A 87 -3.94 7.53 -14.22
C LEU A 87 -4.12 8.86 -13.48
N LYS A 88 -3.61 9.95 -14.05
CA LYS A 88 -3.78 11.29 -13.47
C LYS A 88 -5.24 11.70 -13.40
N ASP A 89 -6.01 11.44 -14.46
CA ASP A 89 -7.46 11.69 -14.50
C ASP A 89 -8.22 10.82 -13.48
N GLY A 90 -7.70 9.62 -13.18
CA GLY A 90 -8.19 8.73 -12.12
C GLY A 90 -7.75 9.09 -10.69
N GLY A 91 -6.97 10.16 -10.51
CA GLY A 91 -6.54 10.64 -9.19
C GLY A 91 -5.26 10.00 -8.64
N PHE A 92 -4.61 9.11 -9.40
CA PHE A 92 -3.35 8.49 -8.98
C PHE A 92 -2.21 9.52 -8.91
N LYS A 93 -1.38 9.42 -7.87
CA LYS A 93 -0.22 10.30 -7.66
C LYS A 93 1.11 9.66 -8.04
N ASN A 94 1.17 8.34 -8.01
CA ASN A 94 2.34 7.55 -8.38
C ASN A 94 1.94 6.46 -9.39
N ALA A 95 2.87 6.10 -10.25
CA ALA A 95 2.76 4.96 -11.15
C ALA A 95 4.03 4.12 -11.06
N ILE A 96 3.88 2.81 -10.93
CA ILE A 96 4.96 1.83 -10.88
C ILE A 96 4.80 0.93 -12.10
N LEU A 97 5.82 0.82 -12.93
CA LEU A 97 5.85 -0.05 -14.11
C LEU A 97 6.60 -1.34 -13.77
N LEU A 98 5.99 -2.47 -14.08
CA LEU A 98 6.55 -3.82 -13.98
C LEU A 98 6.67 -4.44 -15.37
#